data_AF-A0A6B3F333-F1
#
_entry.id   AF-A0A6B3F333-F1
#
_cell.length_a   1.000
_cell.length_b   1.000
_cell.length_c   1.000
_cell.angle_alpha   90.00
_cell.angle_beta   90.00
_cell.angle_gamma   90.00
#
_symmetry.space_group_name_H-M   'P 1'
#
loop_
_entity.id
_entity.type
_entity.pdbx_description
1 polymer ?
#
loop_
_entity_poly.entity_id
_entity_poly.type
_entity_poly.pdbx_seq_one_letter_code
_entity_poly.pdbx_strand_id
1 'polypeptide(L)'
;GAPGEAIGTEEYAGAVTVFAQSIVDGHPKALVGIDQNTAGISDTAETGDVFGTTLDMTNFRPSDQTYNSDALLAVSAPAEEIGGKAGLGIVLVLRIQPDGTLTQRAYLHPDITDVDGTGAAADHFGQDLAIDNLDTDVVTASATMRLAVGIPGRDTGGADA
;
A
#
# COMPACT_ATOMS: atom_id res chain seq x y z
N GLY A 1 6.95 7.89 1.74
CA GLY A 1 7.77 6.66 1.78
C GLY A 1 9.22 7.00 1.57
N ALA A 2 10.08 6.02 1.74
CA ALA A 2 11.49 6.03 1.44
C ALA A 2 11.78 4.88 0.47
N PRO A 3 11.37 4.97 -0.82
CA PRO A 3 11.50 3.85 -1.77
C PRO A 3 12.95 3.46 -2.08
N GLY A 4 13.92 4.32 -1.78
CA GLY A 4 15.35 4.00 -1.90
C GLY A 4 15.99 3.40 -0.65
N GLU A 5 15.22 3.17 0.41
CA GLU A 5 15.76 2.60 1.66
C GLU A 5 16.22 1.15 1.43
N ALA A 6 17.35 0.78 2.05
CA ALA A 6 17.82 -0.59 2.02
C ALA A 6 17.29 -1.37 3.23
N ILE A 7 16.79 -2.58 3.01
CA ILE A 7 16.33 -3.47 4.09
C ILE A 7 17.33 -4.62 4.21
N GLY A 8 18.25 -4.49 5.17
CA GLY A 8 19.37 -5.43 5.30
C GLY A 8 20.35 -5.27 4.13
N THR A 9 20.48 -6.29 3.28
CA THR A 9 21.30 -6.27 2.06
C THR A 9 20.53 -5.89 0.80
N GLU A 10 19.20 -5.78 0.90
CA GLU A 10 18.33 -5.51 -0.24
C GLU A 10 18.28 -4.01 -0.50
N GLU A 11 19.08 -3.54 -1.46
CA GLU A 11 19.13 -2.12 -1.84
C GLU A 11 17.85 -1.71 -2.56
N TYR A 12 17.35 -0.49 -2.30
CA TYR A 12 16.10 0.01 -2.90
C TYR A 12 14.87 -0.89 -2.67
N ALA A 13 14.89 -1.70 -1.60
CA ALA A 13 13.71 -2.44 -1.16
C ALA A 13 12.58 -1.49 -0.70
N GLY A 14 12.94 -0.42 0.00
CA GLY A 14 12.03 0.64 0.38
C GLY A 14 11.37 0.47 1.75
N ALA A 15 10.84 1.58 2.27
CA ALA A 15 10.19 1.65 3.58
C ALA A 15 9.13 2.75 3.66
N VAL A 16 8.27 2.67 4.67
CA VAL A 16 7.33 3.72 5.07
C VAL A 16 7.47 3.99 6.57
N THR A 17 7.43 5.27 6.96
CA THR A 17 7.32 5.67 8.36
C THR A 17 6.04 6.47 8.56
N VAL A 18 5.27 6.09 9.57
CA VAL A 18 4.04 6.78 9.96
C VAL A 18 4.31 7.54 11.25
N PHE A 19 3.81 8.77 11.30
CA PHE A 19 3.95 9.66 12.46
C PHE A 19 2.58 9.95 13.05
N ALA A 20 2.52 10.02 14.39
CA ALA A 20 1.41 10.62 15.08
C ALA A 20 1.52 12.15 15.03
N GLN A 21 0.39 12.84 15.04
CA GLN A 21 0.34 14.32 15.05
C GLN A 21 0.77 14.93 16.40
N SER A 22 0.92 14.12 17.45
CA SER A 22 1.49 14.60 18.71
C SER A 22 2.95 15.00 18.50
N ILE A 23 3.28 16.22 18.92
CA ILE A 23 4.62 16.78 18.77
C ILE A 23 5.47 16.41 19.98
N VAL A 24 6.63 15.82 19.73
CA VAL A 24 7.67 15.51 20.72
C VAL A 24 8.97 16.14 20.22
N ASP A 25 9.66 16.90 21.07
CA ASP A 25 10.93 17.56 20.73
C ASP A 25 10.92 18.40 19.44
N GLY A 26 9.75 18.99 19.12
CA GLY A 26 9.58 19.90 17.98
C GLY A 26 9.21 19.23 16.66
N HIS A 27 9.00 17.92 16.62
CA HIS A 27 8.55 17.19 15.43
C HIS A 27 7.42 16.19 15.74
N PRO A 28 6.66 15.73 14.73
CA PRO A 28 5.71 14.64 14.90
C PRO A 28 6.38 13.40 15.51
N LYS A 29 5.70 12.75 16.45
CA LYS A 29 6.18 11.51 17.08
C LYS A 29 6.14 10.38 16.04
N ALA A 30 7.29 9.72 15.80
CA ALA A 30 7.32 8.50 15.01
C ALA A 30 6.44 7.43 15.68
N LEU A 31 5.53 6.84 14.90
CA LEU A 31 4.56 5.87 15.38
C LEU A 31 4.98 4.45 15.02
N VAL A 32 5.25 4.20 13.73
CA VAL A 32 5.66 2.89 13.23
C VAL A 32 6.43 3.01 11.92
N GLY A 33 7.44 2.16 11.74
CA GLY A 33 8.15 1.93 10.48
C GLY A 33 7.70 0.62 9.85
N ILE A 34 7.62 0.57 8.53
CA ILE A 34 7.03 -0.53 7.76
C ILE A 34 7.90 -0.78 6.53
N ASP A 35 8.21 -2.04 6.30
CA ASP A 35 8.81 -2.60 5.08
C ASP A 35 8.18 -3.99 4.84
N GLN A 36 8.49 -4.65 3.72
CA GLN A 36 7.94 -5.99 3.41
C GLN A 36 8.44 -7.07 4.39
N ASN A 37 9.54 -6.86 5.12
CA ASN A 37 10.01 -7.77 6.17
C ASN A 37 9.33 -7.54 7.54
N THR A 38 8.45 -6.55 7.65
CA THR A 38 7.69 -6.28 8.87
C THR A 38 6.75 -7.44 9.18
N ALA A 39 6.79 -7.94 10.42
CA ALA A 39 6.01 -9.11 10.81
C ALA A 39 4.50 -8.93 10.54
N GLY A 40 3.91 -9.89 9.83
CA GLY A 40 2.49 -9.85 9.46
C GLY A 40 2.18 -9.06 8.18
N ILE A 41 3.20 -8.54 7.51
CA ILE A 41 3.14 -8.03 6.14
C ILE A 41 3.44 -9.17 5.18
N SER A 42 2.69 -9.21 4.07
CA SER A 42 2.92 -10.16 2.99
C SER A 42 4.10 -9.76 2.13
N ASP A 43 4.65 -10.76 1.45
CA ASP A 43 5.90 -10.71 0.72
C ASP A 43 7.16 -10.56 1.57
N THR A 44 8.32 -10.55 0.92
CA THR A 44 9.63 -10.28 1.53
C THR A 44 10.25 -9.11 0.79
N ALA A 45 11.02 -8.28 1.49
CA ALA A 45 11.77 -7.22 0.83
C ALA A 45 12.85 -7.83 -0.07
N GLU A 46 12.92 -7.38 -1.32
CA GLU A 46 13.90 -7.72 -2.33
C GLU A 46 14.55 -6.45 -2.90
N THR A 47 15.72 -6.63 -3.51
CA THR A 47 16.44 -5.52 -4.14
C THR A 47 15.60 -4.94 -5.27
N GLY A 48 15.23 -3.67 -5.13
CA GLY A 48 14.55 -2.90 -6.17
C GLY A 48 13.03 -2.89 -6.12
N ASP A 49 12.38 -3.47 -5.09
CA ASP A 49 10.91 -3.44 -4.94
C ASP A 49 10.34 -2.03 -4.83
N VAL A 50 11.15 -1.12 -4.31
CA VAL A 50 10.84 0.30 -4.08
C VAL A 50 9.53 0.49 -3.31
N PHE A 51 9.33 -0.32 -2.26
CA PHE A 51 8.20 -0.21 -1.35
C PHE A 51 8.06 1.20 -0.78
N GLY A 52 6.82 1.70 -0.75
CA GLY A 52 6.55 3.07 -0.36
C GLY A 52 6.77 4.09 -1.47
N THR A 53 6.82 3.66 -2.73
CA THR A 53 6.85 4.55 -3.90
C THR A 53 5.62 5.45 -3.94
N THR A 54 4.43 4.85 -3.88
CA THR A 54 3.16 5.60 -3.81
C THR A 54 2.43 5.22 -2.53
N LEU A 55 1.78 6.20 -1.92
CA LEU A 55 0.98 6.03 -0.71
C LEU A 55 -0.25 6.93 -0.75
N ASP A 56 -1.34 6.44 -0.20
CA ASP A 56 -2.51 7.26 0.15
C ASP A 56 -3.15 6.73 1.43
N MET A 57 -3.79 7.60 2.21
CA MET A 57 -4.26 7.27 3.55
C MET A 57 -5.56 8.00 3.89
N THR A 58 -6.49 7.27 4.51
CA THR A 58 -7.75 7.81 5.00
C THR A 58 -8.05 7.35 6.42
N ASN A 59 -8.95 8.05 7.12
CA ASN A 59 -9.45 7.62 8.41
C ASN A 59 -10.28 6.34 8.28
N PHE A 60 -10.38 5.55 9.35
CA PHE A 60 -11.15 4.31 9.37
C PHE A 60 -11.84 4.10 10.71
N ARG A 61 -13.10 3.67 10.65
CA ARG A 61 -13.87 3.23 11.81
C ARG A 61 -13.88 1.71 11.86
N PRO A 62 -13.26 1.08 12.89
CA PRO A 62 -13.41 -0.35 13.10
C PRO A 62 -14.86 -0.68 13.51
N SER A 63 -15.31 -1.90 13.19
CA SER A 63 -16.72 -2.29 13.32
C SER A 63 -17.24 -2.32 14.76
N ASP A 64 -16.34 -2.39 15.73
CA ASP A 64 -16.61 -2.38 17.17
C ASP A 64 -16.66 -0.97 17.77
N GLN A 65 -16.51 0.08 16.95
CA GLN A 65 -16.51 1.47 17.40
C GLN A 65 -17.51 2.35 16.64
N THR A 66 -17.85 3.49 17.25
CA THR A 66 -18.77 4.49 16.69
C THR A 66 -18.06 5.69 16.06
N TYR A 67 -16.75 5.80 16.19
CA TYR A 67 -15.92 6.91 15.70
C TYR A 67 -14.68 6.41 14.96
N ASN A 68 -14.10 7.24 14.11
CA ASN A 68 -12.84 6.91 13.43
C ASN A 68 -11.70 6.92 14.45
N SER A 69 -11.18 5.75 14.80
CA SER A 69 -10.00 5.62 15.65
C SER A 69 -8.74 5.31 14.86
N ASP A 70 -8.89 4.68 13.69
CA ASP A 70 -7.78 4.08 12.96
C ASP A 70 -7.57 4.81 11.62
N ALA A 71 -6.55 4.40 10.89
CA ALA A 71 -6.34 4.77 9.51
C ALA A 71 -6.25 3.52 8.61
N LEU A 72 -6.62 3.66 7.35
CA LEU A 72 -6.22 2.76 6.28
C LEU A 72 -5.14 3.45 5.45
N LEU A 73 -4.00 2.78 5.28
CA LEU A 73 -2.89 3.19 4.44
C LEU A 73 -2.81 2.22 3.26
N ALA A 74 -2.98 2.72 2.04
CA ALA A 74 -2.58 2.02 0.83
C ALA A 74 -1.12 2.36 0.51
N VAL A 75 -0.31 1.36 0.21
CA VAL A 75 1.12 1.52 -0.09
C VAL A 75 1.52 0.56 -1.20
N SER A 76 2.31 1.04 -2.16
CA SER A 76 2.76 0.23 -3.30
C SER A 76 4.24 -0.12 -3.26
N ALA A 77 4.55 -1.24 -3.91
CA ALA A 77 5.88 -1.60 -4.44
C ALA A 77 5.68 -1.89 -5.95
N PRO A 78 5.69 -0.87 -6.82
CA PRO A 78 5.34 -1.03 -8.23
C PRO A 78 6.42 -1.73 -9.06
N ALA A 79 7.60 -2.00 -8.49
CA ALA A 79 8.66 -2.76 -9.13
C ALA A 79 8.69 -4.25 -8.72
N GLU A 80 7.84 -4.65 -7.76
CA GLU A 80 7.78 -6.03 -7.25
C GLU A 80 7.71 -7.06 -8.38
N GLU A 81 8.50 -8.11 -8.23
CA GLU A 81 8.41 -9.30 -9.06
C GLU A 81 7.53 -10.36 -8.40
N ILE A 82 6.51 -10.85 -9.12
CA ILE A 82 5.78 -12.05 -8.69
C ILE A 82 5.88 -13.10 -9.79
N GLY A 83 6.38 -14.29 -9.42
CA GLY A 83 6.42 -15.44 -10.31
C GLY A 83 7.22 -15.22 -11.60
N GLY A 84 8.31 -14.46 -11.53
CA GLY A 84 9.17 -14.17 -12.70
C GLY A 84 8.72 -12.97 -13.54
N LYS A 85 7.69 -12.22 -13.11
CA LYS A 85 7.18 -11.03 -13.82
C LYS A 85 7.75 -9.77 -13.17
N ALA A 86 8.97 -9.40 -13.53
CA ALA A 86 9.62 -8.20 -13.00
C ALA A 86 8.77 -6.95 -13.23
N GLY A 87 8.60 -6.11 -12.19
CA GLY A 87 7.78 -4.90 -12.28
C GLY A 87 6.29 -5.17 -12.47
N LEU A 88 5.79 -6.33 -12.05
CA LEU A 88 4.35 -6.60 -11.99
C LEU A 88 3.67 -5.64 -11.01
N GLY A 89 4.32 -5.43 -9.86
CA GLY A 89 3.90 -4.50 -8.83
C GLY A 89 2.84 -5.05 -7.88
N ILE A 90 2.87 -4.53 -6.64
CA ILE A 90 1.90 -4.86 -5.59
C ILE A 90 1.38 -3.61 -4.88
N VAL A 91 0.22 -3.76 -4.24
CA VAL A 91 -0.35 -2.80 -3.30
C VAL A 91 -0.75 -3.52 -2.02
N LEU A 92 -0.31 -3.01 -0.88
CA LEU A 92 -0.80 -3.41 0.43
C LEU A 92 -1.81 -2.39 0.95
N VAL A 93 -2.85 -2.88 1.64
CA VAL A 93 -3.72 -2.01 2.44
C VAL A 93 -3.53 -2.38 3.91
N LEU A 94 -3.07 -1.42 4.71
CA LEU A 94 -2.74 -1.61 6.12
C LEU A 94 -3.71 -0.82 6.98
N ARG A 95 -4.25 -1.46 8.02
CA ARG A 95 -4.94 -0.76 9.11
C ARG A 95 -3.92 -0.37 10.16
N ILE A 96 -3.96 0.89 10.59
CA ILE A 96 -3.06 1.45 11.61
C ILE A 96 -3.90 1.96 12.79
N GLN A 97 -3.64 1.42 13.98
CA GLN A 97 -4.27 1.87 15.21
C GLN A 97 -3.53 3.06 15.84
N PRO A 98 -4.16 3.84 16.75
CA PRO A 98 -3.52 4.98 17.41
C PRO A 98 -2.21 4.69 18.14
N ASP A 99 -2.02 3.44 18.58
CA ASP A 99 -0.80 2.98 19.27
C ASP A 99 0.30 2.51 18.31
N GLY A 100 0.04 2.52 17.00
CA GLY A 100 0.96 2.06 15.95
C GLY A 100 0.81 0.59 15.61
N THR A 101 -0.13 -0.14 16.23
CA THR A 101 -0.42 -1.53 15.86
C THR A 101 -0.89 -1.60 14.41
N LEU A 102 -0.27 -2.50 13.65
CA LEU A 102 -0.55 -2.72 12.24
C LEU A 102 -1.33 -4.01 12.02
N THR A 103 -2.21 -4.00 11.02
CA THR A 103 -2.85 -5.21 10.51
C THR A 103 -3.00 -5.08 8.99
N GLN A 104 -2.42 -6.00 8.23
CA GLN A 104 -2.67 -6.05 6.80
C GLN A 104 -4.12 -6.46 6.53
N ARG A 105 -4.76 -5.71 5.63
CA ARG A 105 -6.16 -5.90 5.21
C ARG A 105 -6.27 -6.48 3.81
N ALA A 106 -5.31 -6.16 2.95
CA ALA A 106 -5.23 -6.69 1.60
C ALA A 106 -3.77 -6.75 1.13
N TYR A 107 -3.51 -7.74 0.28
CA TYR A 107 -2.33 -7.88 -0.57
C TYR A 107 -2.86 -7.99 -2.00
N LEU A 108 -2.61 -6.97 -2.81
CA LEU A 108 -3.18 -6.82 -4.13
C LEU A 108 -2.08 -6.86 -5.18
N HIS A 109 -2.34 -7.60 -6.24
CA HIS A 109 -1.51 -7.68 -7.44
C HIS A 109 -2.41 -8.02 -8.63
N PRO A 110 -1.96 -7.85 -9.89
CA PRO A 110 -2.83 -8.05 -11.05
C PRO A 110 -3.36 -9.47 -11.27
N ASP A 111 -2.77 -10.50 -10.64
CA ASP A 111 -3.17 -11.90 -10.81
C ASP A 111 -4.22 -12.37 -9.76
N ILE A 112 -4.77 -11.46 -8.94
CA ILE A 112 -5.89 -11.79 -8.04
C ILE A 112 -7.22 -11.82 -8.78
N THR A 113 -8.21 -12.51 -8.21
CA THR A 113 -9.60 -12.52 -8.72
C THR A 113 -10.16 -11.10 -8.85
N ASP A 114 -10.96 -10.87 -9.88
CA ASP A 114 -11.66 -9.60 -10.15
C ASP A 114 -10.75 -8.41 -10.53
N VAL A 115 -9.47 -8.64 -10.84
CA VAL A 115 -8.65 -7.72 -11.63
C VAL A 115 -8.65 -8.19 -13.09
N ASP A 116 -8.98 -7.29 -14.01
CA ASP A 116 -9.14 -7.65 -15.42
C ASP A 116 -7.80 -8.05 -16.08
N GLY A 117 -7.80 -9.21 -16.72
CA GLY A 117 -6.67 -9.75 -17.46
C GLY A 117 -5.71 -10.59 -16.61
N THR A 118 -4.55 -10.90 -17.19
CA THR A 118 -3.45 -11.56 -16.49
C THR A 118 -2.37 -10.53 -16.22
N GLY A 119 -1.72 -10.62 -15.07
CA GLY A 119 -0.52 -9.86 -14.77
C GLY A 119 0.59 -10.10 -15.77
N ALA A 120 1.29 -9.04 -16.18
CA ALA A 120 2.46 -9.09 -17.04
C ALA A 120 3.63 -8.34 -16.38
N ALA A 121 4.85 -8.68 -16.81
CA ALA A 121 6.02 -7.90 -16.42
C ALA A 121 5.83 -6.44 -16.88
N ALA A 122 6.38 -5.51 -16.10
CA ALA A 122 6.27 -4.06 -16.30
C ALA A 122 4.84 -3.49 -16.27
N ASP A 123 3.85 -4.19 -15.70
CA ASP A 123 2.52 -3.62 -15.46
C ASP A 123 2.57 -2.39 -14.54
N HIS A 124 3.47 -2.42 -13.55
CA HIS A 124 3.61 -1.41 -12.51
C HIS A 124 2.33 -1.17 -11.72
N PHE A 125 1.69 -2.25 -11.27
CA PHE A 125 0.50 -2.18 -10.42
C PHE A 125 0.80 -1.40 -9.14
N GLY A 126 0.03 -0.34 -8.88
CA GLY A 126 0.28 0.55 -7.74
C GLY A 126 1.20 1.74 -8.05
N GLN A 127 1.49 2.02 -9.32
CA GLN A 127 2.24 3.23 -9.68
C GLN A 127 1.51 4.51 -9.23
N ASP A 128 0.18 4.49 -9.20
CA ASP A 128 -0.66 5.55 -8.64
C ASP A 128 -1.75 4.95 -7.73
N LEU A 129 -2.18 5.68 -6.70
CA LEU A 129 -3.15 5.21 -5.70
C LEU A 129 -4.11 6.34 -5.30
N ALA A 130 -5.39 5.98 -5.09
CA ALA A 130 -6.35 6.81 -4.38
C ALA A 130 -7.26 5.94 -3.51
N ILE A 131 -7.34 6.22 -2.21
CA ILE A 131 -8.15 5.49 -1.25
C ILE A 131 -9.02 6.44 -0.44
N ASP A 132 -10.34 6.39 -0.66
CA ASP A 132 -11.26 7.30 0.03
C ASP A 132 -12.66 6.72 0.23
N ASN A 133 -13.39 7.31 1.18
CA ASN A 133 -14.81 7.10 1.35
C ASN A 133 -15.58 8.07 0.45
N LEU A 134 -16.19 7.55 -0.61
CA LEU A 134 -16.94 8.38 -1.57
C LEU A 134 -18.33 8.77 -1.06
N ASP A 135 -18.80 8.20 0.05
CA ASP A 135 -20.05 8.57 0.71
C ASP A 135 -19.74 9.43 1.93
N THR A 136 -19.91 10.75 1.78
CA THR A 136 -19.60 11.75 2.81
C THR A 136 -20.65 11.81 3.93
N ASP A 137 -21.79 11.15 3.76
CA ASP A 137 -22.88 11.15 4.75
C ASP A 137 -22.74 10.00 5.77
N VAL A 138 -21.80 9.09 5.53
CA VAL A 138 -21.52 7.95 6.39
C VAL A 138 -20.07 7.93 6.86
N VAL A 139 -19.85 7.28 7.99
CA VAL A 139 -18.50 6.98 8.49
C VAL A 139 -17.70 6.12 7.52
N THR A 140 -16.38 6.25 7.59
CA THR A 140 -15.47 5.44 6.80
C THR A 140 -15.40 4.00 7.33
N ALA A 141 -15.91 3.04 6.57
CA ALA A 141 -15.88 1.62 6.87
C ALA A 141 -15.54 0.81 5.61
N SER A 142 -15.20 -0.47 5.74
CA SER A 142 -14.78 -1.30 4.59
C SER A 142 -15.78 -1.28 3.43
N ALA A 143 -17.08 -1.14 3.72
CA ALA A 143 -18.14 -1.12 2.70
C ALA A 143 -18.25 0.20 1.93
N THR A 144 -17.82 1.31 2.52
CA THR A 144 -17.99 2.67 1.98
C THR A 144 -16.72 3.15 1.28
N MET A 145 -15.60 2.49 1.55
CA MET A 145 -14.31 2.74 0.93
C MET A 145 -14.23 2.30 -0.53
N ARG A 146 -13.45 3.04 -1.30
CA ARG A 146 -12.96 2.67 -2.64
C ARG A 146 -11.45 2.85 -2.67
N LEU A 147 -10.78 1.97 -3.40
CA LEU A 147 -9.37 2.07 -3.74
C LEU A 147 -9.26 2.02 -5.27
N ALA A 148 -8.66 3.05 -5.86
CA ALA A 148 -8.24 3.06 -7.25
C ALA A 148 -6.74 2.78 -7.32
N VAL A 149 -6.34 1.96 -8.29
CA VAL A 149 -4.94 1.56 -8.50
C VAL A 149 -4.56 1.82 -9.95
N GLY A 150 -3.53 2.64 -10.16
CA GLY A 150 -2.95 2.89 -11.47
C GLY A 150 -2.03 1.74 -11.89
N ILE A 151 -2.11 1.37 -13.17
CA ILE A 151 -1.32 0.27 -13.75
C ILE A 151 -0.82 0.69 -15.14
N PRO A 152 0.07 1.69 -15.22
CA PRO A 152 0.35 2.41 -16.45
C PRO A 152 1.10 1.58 -17.51
N GLY A 153 1.76 0.50 -17.12
CA GLY A 153 2.43 -0.38 -18.07
C GLY A 153 1.55 -1.51 -18.61
N ARG A 154 0.30 -1.62 -18.14
CA ARG A 154 -0.65 -2.59 -18.67
C ARG A 154 -1.12 -2.15 -20.06
N ASP A 155 -0.85 -2.99 -21.04
CA ASP A 155 -1.49 -2.90 -22.34
C ASP A 155 -2.94 -3.38 -22.23
N THR A 156 -3.89 -2.45 -22.41
CA THR A 156 -5.29 -2.81 -22.64
C THR A 156 -5.39 -3.35 -24.06
N GLY A 157 -5.13 -4.65 -24.25
CA GLY A 157 -4.99 -5.29 -25.57
C GLY A 157 -5.92 -4.72 -26.64
N GLY A 158 -5.32 -4.02 -27.62
CA GLY A 158 -6.05 -3.43 -28.75
C GLY A 158 -5.50 -2.11 -29.29
N ALA A 159 -4.20 -2.00 -29.59
CA ALA A 159 -3.71 -0.93 -30.46
C ALA A 159 -2.40 -1.23 -31.24
N ASP A 160 -1.74 -2.37 -31.03
CA ASP A 160 -0.57 -2.77 -31.83
C ASP A 160 -0.61 -4.29 -32.12
N ALA A 161 -1.35 -4.67 -33.17
CA ALA A 161 -1.23 -5.96 -33.86
C ALA A 161 -1.56 -5.80 -35.34
#